data_AF-A0A1V4SV03-F1
#
_entry.id   AF-A0A1V4SV03-F1
#
_cell.length_a   1.000
_cell.length_b   1.000
_cell.length_c   1.000
_cell.angle_alpha   90.00
_cell.angle_beta   90.00
_cell.angle_gamma   90.00
#
_symmetry.space_group_name_H-M   'P 1'
#
loop_
_entity.id
_entity.type
_entity.pdbx_description
1 polymer ?
#
loop_
_entity_poly.entity_id
_entity_poly.type
_entity_poly.pdbx_seq_one_letter_code
_entity_poly.pdbx_strand_id
1 'polypeptide(L)'
;MKKLRVDTYNDGVCYLIENKAFYDESGNAVRKELIQKSFFYFGNSRIREEDRVNLAEGNKETLKIKIRRNNIINSNCLIRLNEKVYNIKALDKNNRNLYLYLEDWIDEMDKIVEFYTVEVSNSALQDDREILYKKVFANVSVVDKVKKEIIIKTNYSTTFNTDLKIKFGGHTYKIISIEDIDLKHEICVINGVEI
;
A
#
# COMPACT_ATOMS: atom_id res chain seq x y z
N MET A 1 -21.03 5.61 -47.44
CA MET A 1 -20.63 4.55 -46.49
C MET A 1 -20.22 5.20 -45.16
N LYS A 2 -20.91 4.90 -44.04
CA LYS A 2 -20.43 5.28 -42.70
C LYS A 2 -19.16 4.49 -42.43
N LYS A 3 -18.01 5.15 -42.26
CA LYS A 3 -16.77 4.50 -41.80
C LYS A 3 -17.04 3.91 -40.43
N LEU A 4 -17.08 2.58 -40.34
CA LEU A 4 -17.16 1.87 -39.07
C LEU A 4 -15.83 2.13 -38.35
N ARG A 5 -15.82 2.98 -37.32
CA ARG A 5 -14.65 3.09 -36.43
C ARG A 5 -14.59 1.80 -35.63
N VAL A 6 -13.72 0.89 -36.03
CA VAL A 6 -13.39 -0.29 -35.26
C VAL A 6 -12.52 0.18 -34.09
N ASP A 7 -12.99 -0.03 -32.87
CA ASP A 7 -12.14 0.17 -31.70
C ASP A 7 -11.06 -0.91 -31.70
N THR A 8 -9.81 -0.48 -31.83
CA THR A 8 -8.63 -1.33 -31.70
C THR A 8 -8.10 -1.30 -30.26
N TYR A 9 -7.61 -2.45 -29.80
CA TYR A 9 -6.99 -2.64 -28.47
C TYR A 9 -5.56 -3.19 -28.66
N ASN A 10 -4.85 -2.70 -29.66
CA ASN A 10 -3.64 -3.34 -30.16
C ASN A 10 -2.35 -2.65 -29.69
N ASP A 11 -2.47 -1.73 -28.71
CA ASP A 11 -1.33 -0.96 -28.23
C ASP A 11 -0.50 -1.73 -27.19
N GLY A 12 -1.03 -2.84 -26.68
CA GLY A 12 -0.29 -3.79 -25.86
C GLY A 12 -1.18 -4.64 -24.95
N VAL A 13 -0.53 -5.28 -23.98
CA VAL A 13 -1.16 -6.07 -22.93
C VAL A 13 -0.93 -5.39 -21.59
N CYS A 14 -1.96 -5.39 -20.75
CA CYS A 14 -1.85 -5.00 -19.35
C CYS A 14 -2.41 -6.11 -18.47
N TYR A 15 -2.00 -6.09 -17.21
CA TYR A 15 -2.21 -7.19 -16.28
C TYR A 15 -3.01 -6.70 -15.07
N LEU A 16 -4.02 -7.47 -14.69
CA LEU A 16 -4.69 -7.28 -13.41
C LEU A 16 -3.80 -7.85 -12.31
N ILE A 17 -3.46 -7.02 -11.34
CA ILE A 17 -2.60 -7.36 -10.21
C ILE A 17 -3.40 -7.33 -8.92
N GLU A 18 -3.10 -8.26 -8.03
CA GLU A 18 -3.50 -8.24 -6.62
C GLU A 18 -2.24 -8.04 -5.76
N ASN A 19 -2.24 -7.05 -4.87
CA ASN A 19 -1.23 -6.96 -3.82
C ASN A 19 -1.65 -7.86 -2.65
N LYS A 20 -0.89 -8.92 -2.41
CA LYS A 20 -1.21 -9.90 -1.36
C LYS A 20 -0.14 -9.87 -0.27
N ALA A 21 -0.58 -9.61 0.95
CA ALA A 21 0.23 -9.75 2.16
C ALA A 21 0.22 -11.20 2.66
N PHE A 22 1.40 -11.71 3.02
CA PHE A 22 1.60 -13.04 3.59
C PHE A 22 2.04 -12.92 5.04
N TYR A 23 1.46 -13.80 5.85
CA TYR A 23 1.70 -13.90 7.27
C TYR A 23 2.14 -15.33 7.62
N ASP A 24 2.94 -15.49 8.68
CA ASP A 24 3.27 -16.81 9.23
C ASP A 24 2.10 -17.40 10.04
N GLU A 25 2.30 -18.60 10.59
CA GLU A 25 1.29 -19.30 11.40
C GLU A 25 0.92 -18.54 12.70
N SER A 26 1.81 -17.66 13.17
CA SER A 26 1.59 -16.76 14.31
C SER A 26 0.98 -15.41 13.90
N GLY A 27 0.64 -15.26 12.62
CA GLY A 27 0.09 -14.05 12.03
C GLY A 27 1.08 -12.88 11.94
N ASN A 28 2.39 -13.11 11.99
CA ASN A 28 3.40 -12.08 11.78
C ASN A 28 3.56 -11.78 10.30
N ALA A 29 3.74 -10.50 9.95
CA ALA A 29 4.06 -10.08 8.60
C ALA A 29 5.37 -10.71 8.10
N VAL A 30 5.33 -11.34 6.93
CA VAL A 30 6.49 -12.00 6.30
C VAL A 30 6.91 -11.28 5.04
N ARG A 31 5.99 -11.12 4.08
CA ARG A 31 6.26 -10.47 2.79
C ARG A 31 4.97 -10.07 2.08
N LYS A 32 5.09 -9.16 1.12
CA LYS A 32 4.05 -8.83 0.15
C LYS A 32 4.48 -9.27 -1.23
N GLU A 33 3.52 -9.73 -2.03
CA GLU A 33 3.76 -10.08 -3.42
C GLU A 33 2.66 -9.51 -4.31
N LEU A 34 3.06 -9.04 -5.49
CA LEU A 34 2.16 -8.61 -6.55
C LEU A 34 1.83 -9.81 -7.43
N ILE A 35 0.63 -10.35 -7.28
CA ILE A 35 0.17 -11.55 -7.98
C ILE A 35 -0.61 -11.15 -9.22
N GLN A 36 -0.18 -11.63 -10.39
CA GLN A 36 -0.94 -11.46 -11.62
C GLN A 36 -2.16 -12.38 -11.63
N LYS A 37 -3.36 -11.79 -11.77
CA LYS A 37 -4.64 -12.52 -11.81
C LYS A 37 -5.10 -12.80 -13.22
N SER A 38 -4.97 -11.82 -14.11
CA SER A 38 -5.43 -11.91 -15.49
C SER A 38 -4.70 -10.91 -16.37
N PHE A 39 -4.97 -10.96 -17.67
CA PHE A 39 -4.43 -10.01 -18.64
C PHE A 39 -5.54 -9.54 -19.59
N PHE A 40 -5.35 -8.37 -20.17
CA PHE A 40 -6.24 -7.82 -21.18
C PHE A 40 -5.50 -6.89 -22.13
N TYR A 41 -6.01 -6.83 -23.36
CA TYR A 41 -5.52 -5.95 -24.40
C TYR A 41 -6.05 -4.53 -24.19
N PHE A 42 -5.20 -3.52 -24.43
CA PHE A 42 -5.58 -2.13 -24.26
C PHE A 42 -5.25 -1.27 -25.48
N GLY A 43 -5.93 -0.14 -25.57
CA GLY A 43 -5.56 0.97 -26.45
C GLY A 43 -5.21 2.19 -25.63
N ASN A 44 -4.21 2.95 -26.06
CA ASN A 44 -3.91 4.27 -25.53
C ASN A 44 -5.06 5.23 -25.84
N SER A 45 -5.38 6.10 -24.88
CA SER A 45 -6.39 7.13 -25.06
C SER A 45 -5.86 8.47 -24.55
N ARG A 46 -6.21 9.55 -25.25
CA ARG A 46 -5.86 10.90 -24.80
C ARG A 46 -6.82 11.33 -23.70
N ILE A 47 -6.26 11.90 -22.63
CA ILE A 47 -7.03 12.63 -21.62
C ILE A 47 -7.47 13.96 -22.23
N ARG A 48 -8.77 14.25 -22.22
CA ARG A 48 -9.30 15.54 -22.67
C ARG A 48 -8.95 16.62 -21.66
N GLU A 49 -8.81 17.88 -22.08
CA GLU A 49 -8.50 18.97 -21.15
C GLU A 49 -9.54 19.10 -20.03
N GLU A 50 -10.82 18.93 -20.35
CA GLU A 50 -11.93 18.91 -19.38
C GLU A 50 -11.76 17.80 -18.33
N ASP A 51 -11.32 16.61 -18.74
CA ASP A 51 -11.04 15.49 -17.83
C ASP A 51 -9.84 15.82 -16.92
N ARG A 52 -8.83 16.54 -17.42
CA ARG A 52 -7.64 16.92 -16.63
C ARG A 52 -8.00 17.81 -15.45
N VAL A 53 -8.87 18.80 -15.64
CA VAL A 53 -9.25 19.75 -14.58
C VAL A 53 -9.90 19.02 -13.39
N ASN A 54 -10.74 18.02 -13.67
CA ASN A 54 -11.40 17.22 -12.64
C ASN A 54 -10.48 16.17 -11.98
N LEU A 55 -9.35 15.82 -12.62
CA LEU A 55 -8.41 14.82 -12.13
C LEU A 55 -7.14 15.44 -11.52
N ALA A 56 -6.96 16.76 -11.60
CA ALA A 56 -5.77 17.51 -11.19
C ALA A 56 -5.65 17.74 -9.66
N GLU A 57 -6.30 16.94 -8.82
CA GLU A 57 -5.96 16.90 -7.40
C GLU A 57 -4.58 16.27 -7.22
N GLY A 58 -3.58 17.13 -6.99
CA GLY A 58 -2.17 16.77 -6.90
C GLY A 58 -1.55 16.50 -8.27
N ASN A 59 -0.32 16.95 -8.49
CA ASN A 59 0.46 16.75 -9.73
C ASN A 59 0.87 15.27 -9.94
N LYS A 60 -0.06 14.31 -9.85
CA LYS A 60 0.19 12.91 -10.17
C LYS A 60 -0.08 12.68 -11.65
N GLU A 61 0.91 12.17 -12.36
CA GLU A 61 0.78 11.82 -13.77
C GLU A 61 -0.37 10.82 -13.92
N THR A 62 -1.39 11.22 -14.69
CA THR A 62 -2.55 10.36 -14.96
C THR A 62 -2.41 9.83 -16.38
N LEU A 63 -2.45 8.50 -16.55
CA LEU A 63 -2.49 7.83 -17.84
C LEU A 63 -3.92 7.38 -18.13
N LYS A 64 -4.39 7.48 -19.39
CA LYS A 64 -5.71 6.97 -19.79
C LYS A 64 -5.57 5.83 -20.80
N ILE A 65 -6.10 4.67 -20.44
CA ILE A 65 -6.18 3.52 -21.34
C ILE A 65 -7.63 3.13 -21.57
N LYS A 66 -7.92 2.57 -22.74
CA LYS A 66 -9.22 1.98 -23.07
C LYS A 66 -9.08 0.47 -23.19
N ILE A 67 -10.04 -0.25 -22.64
CA ILE A 67 -10.11 -1.71 -22.70
C ILE A 67 -11.53 -2.13 -23.06
N ARG A 68 -11.70 -3.36 -23.52
CA ARG A 68 -13.04 -3.91 -23.74
C ARG A 68 -13.78 -3.96 -22.41
N ARG A 69 -15.06 -3.60 -22.43
CA ARG A 69 -15.90 -3.59 -21.21
C ARG A 69 -15.79 -4.93 -20.47
N ASN A 70 -15.36 -4.84 -19.21
CA ASN A 70 -15.13 -5.98 -18.32
C ASN A 70 -15.65 -5.62 -16.93
N ASN A 71 -16.54 -6.44 -16.37
CA ASN A 71 -17.18 -6.17 -15.08
C ASN A 71 -16.28 -6.53 -13.88
N ILE A 72 -15.17 -7.23 -14.11
CA ILE A 72 -14.22 -7.61 -13.05
C ILE A 72 -13.42 -6.39 -12.56
N ILE A 73 -13.21 -5.40 -13.44
CA ILE A 73 -12.34 -4.26 -13.16
C ILE A 73 -13.15 -3.16 -12.45
N ASN A 74 -12.67 -2.78 -11.25
CA ASN A 74 -13.21 -1.70 -10.43
C ASN A 74 -12.07 -0.83 -9.89
N SER A 75 -12.37 0.22 -9.12
CA SER A 75 -11.41 1.21 -8.64
C SER A 75 -10.36 0.63 -7.68
N ASN A 76 -10.66 -0.51 -7.04
CA ASN A 76 -9.76 -1.16 -6.08
C ASN A 76 -8.76 -2.09 -6.76
N CYS A 77 -8.84 -2.26 -8.08
CA CYS A 77 -7.93 -3.10 -8.84
C CYS A 77 -6.61 -2.37 -9.15
N LEU A 78 -5.50 -3.12 -9.12
CA LEU A 78 -4.19 -2.66 -9.57
C LEU A 78 -3.92 -3.12 -11.00
N ILE A 79 -3.34 -2.25 -11.81
CA ILE A 79 -2.99 -2.55 -13.20
C ILE A 79 -1.49 -2.48 -13.38
N ARG A 80 -0.87 -3.54 -13.90
CA ARG A 80 0.52 -3.49 -14.37
C ARG A 80 0.57 -3.26 -15.86
N LEU A 81 1.32 -2.23 -16.24
CA LEU A 81 1.55 -1.80 -17.61
C LEU A 81 3.00 -1.31 -17.77
N ASN A 82 3.72 -1.82 -18.77
CA ASN A 82 5.11 -1.45 -19.06
C ASN A 82 6.00 -1.47 -17.80
N GLU A 83 5.99 -2.61 -17.08
CA GLU A 83 6.75 -2.86 -15.84
C GLU A 83 6.36 -2.03 -14.61
N LYS A 84 5.50 -1.02 -14.78
CA LYS A 84 4.96 -0.21 -13.68
C LYS A 84 3.59 -0.70 -13.22
N VAL A 85 3.27 -0.45 -11.95
CA VAL A 85 1.95 -0.74 -11.37
C VAL A 85 1.22 0.57 -11.08
N TYR A 86 -0.08 0.57 -11.36
CA TYR A 86 -0.94 1.73 -11.27
C TYR A 86 -2.20 1.43 -10.47
N ASN A 87 -2.67 2.45 -9.74
CA ASN A 87 -4.01 2.52 -9.18
C ASN A 87 -5.01 2.97 -10.24
N ILE A 88 -6.27 2.56 -10.11
CA ILE A 88 -7.37 3.09 -10.92
C ILE A 88 -8.00 4.25 -10.16
N LYS A 89 -7.63 5.49 -10.53
CA LYS A 89 -8.17 6.73 -9.96
C LYS A 89 -9.63 6.93 -10.34
N ALA A 90 -9.97 6.65 -11.59
CA ALA A 90 -11.33 6.79 -12.09
C ALA A 90 -11.64 5.80 -13.21
N LEU A 91 -12.95 5.55 -13.38
CA LEU A 91 -13.51 4.65 -14.38
C LEU A 91 -14.60 5.39 -15.16
N ASP A 92 -14.50 5.35 -16.49
CA ASP A 92 -15.58 5.79 -17.36
C ASP A 92 -15.97 4.66 -18.30
N LYS A 93 -17.28 4.42 -18.48
CA LYS A 93 -17.80 3.30 -19.27
C LYS A 93 -18.77 3.79 -20.32
N ASN A 94 -18.61 3.26 -21.53
CA ASN A 94 -19.63 3.33 -22.56
C ASN A 94 -20.15 1.92 -22.89
N ASN A 95 -21.01 1.79 -23.90
CA ASN A 95 -21.62 0.50 -24.23
C ASN A 95 -20.62 -0.60 -24.64
N ARG A 96 -19.39 -0.27 -25.03
CA ARG A 96 -18.40 -1.23 -25.55
C ARG A 96 -17.07 -1.21 -24.82
N ASN A 97 -16.69 -0.07 -24.26
CA ASN A 97 -15.35 0.22 -23.77
C ASN A 97 -15.43 0.66 -22.31
N LEU A 98 -14.37 0.32 -21.58
CA LEU A 98 -14.07 0.84 -20.25
C LEU A 98 -12.78 1.67 -20.37
N TYR A 99 -12.83 2.91 -19.93
CA TYR A 99 -11.69 3.82 -19.86
C TYR A 99 -11.19 3.85 -18.43
N LEU A 100 -9.91 3.57 -18.27
CA LEU A 100 -9.23 3.57 -16.98
C LEU A 100 -8.35 4.81 -16.91
N TYR A 101 -8.52 5.60 -15.85
CA TYR A 101 -7.60 6.67 -15.49
C TYR A 101 -6.68 6.12 -14.41
N LEU A 102 -5.41 6.00 -14.76
CA LEU A 102 -4.38 5.33 -13.99
C LEU A 102 -3.47 6.36 -13.36
N GLU A 103 -3.11 6.17 -12.09
CA GLU A 103 -2.06 6.92 -11.40
C GLU A 103 -1.03 5.96 -10.82
N ASP A 104 0.20 6.43 -10.63
CA ASP A 104 1.27 5.60 -10.06
C ASP A 104 0.83 4.99 -8.71
N TRP A 105 0.99 3.67 -8.59
CA TRP A 105 0.72 2.97 -7.34
C TRP A 105 1.89 3.11 -6.38
N ILE A 106 1.58 3.40 -5.12
CA ILE A 106 2.53 3.42 -4.02
C ILE A 106 2.00 2.44 -2.97
N ASP A 107 2.82 1.48 -2.55
CA ASP A 107 2.48 0.64 -1.39
C ASP A 107 2.62 1.49 -0.12
N GLU A 108 1.50 1.86 0.46
CA GLU A 108 1.50 2.71 1.66
C GLU A 108 2.13 2.00 2.87
N MET A 109 2.06 0.66 2.95
CA MET A 109 2.54 -0.14 4.08
C MET A 109 3.68 -1.07 3.65
N ASP A 110 4.71 -0.52 3.02
CA ASP A 110 5.78 -1.26 2.34
C ASP A 110 6.80 -1.90 3.30
N LYS A 111 6.86 -1.45 4.55
CA LYS A 111 7.90 -1.88 5.51
C LYS A 111 7.38 -2.89 6.51
N ILE A 112 8.27 -3.75 6.99
CA ILE A 112 8.02 -4.64 8.13
C ILE A 112 8.66 -4.01 9.38
N VAL A 113 7.87 -3.92 10.44
CA VAL A 113 8.30 -3.44 11.75
C VAL A 113 8.09 -4.54 12.79
N GLU A 114 9.07 -4.71 13.68
CA GLU A 114 9.03 -5.72 14.72
C GLU A 114 8.82 -5.08 16.09
N PHE A 115 7.90 -5.65 16.88
CA PHE A 115 7.58 -5.22 18.23
C PHE A 115 8.03 -6.29 19.22
N TYR A 116 8.70 -5.87 20.28
CA TYR A 116 9.26 -6.73 21.31
C TYR A 116 8.73 -6.36 22.69
N THR A 117 8.46 -7.37 23.50
CA THR A 117 8.26 -7.21 24.95
C THR A 117 9.52 -7.64 25.69
N VAL A 118 9.75 -7.07 26.87
CA VAL A 118 10.85 -7.45 27.75
C VAL A 118 10.29 -8.36 28.83
N GLU A 119 10.75 -9.62 28.86
CA GLU A 119 10.53 -10.52 29.98
C GLU A 119 11.64 -10.28 31.00
N VAL A 120 11.26 -9.69 32.14
CA VAL A 120 12.17 -9.42 33.26
C VAL A 120 12.44 -10.71 34.00
N SER A 121 13.70 -11.06 34.19
CA SER A 121 14.02 -12.25 34.97
C SER A 121 13.83 -12.02 36.46
N ASN A 122 13.21 -12.98 37.15
CA ASN A 122 13.09 -12.98 38.61
C ASN A 122 14.37 -13.42 39.34
N SER A 123 15.47 -13.65 38.62
CA SER A 123 16.75 -14.09 39.19
C SER A 123 17.88 -13.14 38.80
N ALA A 124 18.67 -12.72 39.78
CA ALA A 124 19.84 -11.86 39.57
C ALA A 124 20.95 -12.48 38.71
N LEU A 125 20.82 -13.76 38.33
CA LEU A 125 21.78 -14.50 37.49
C LEU A 125 21.29 -14.69 36.04
N GLN A 126 20.11 -14.16 35.70
CA GLN A 126 19.54 -14.26 34.36
C GLN A 126 19.32 -12.86 33.81
N ASP A 127 19.83 -12.63 32.60
CA ASP A 127 19.56 -11.41 31.87
C ASP A 127 18.10 -11.37 31.39
N ASP A 128 17.56 -10.15 31.32
CA ASP A 128 16.26 -9.88 30.73
C ASP A 128 16.23 -10.35 29.27
N ARG A 129 15.09 -10.90 28.85
CA ARG A 129 14.93 -11.45 27.50
C ARG A 129 13.96 -10.62 26.69
N GLU A 130 14.38 -10.27 25.47
CA GLU A 130 13.48 -9.65 24.50
C GLU A 130 12.73 -10.74 23.73
N ILE A 131 11.42 -10.76 23.87
CA ILE A 131 10.53 -11.70 23.19
C ILE A 131 9.80 -10.95 22.09
N LEU A 132 9.84 -11.49 20.87
CA LEU A 132 9.08 -10.95 19.75
C LEU A 132 7.58 -11.02 20.09
N TYR A 133 6.95 -9.85 20.14
CA TYR A 133 5.51 -9.72 20.32
C TYR A 133 4.78 -9.85 18.97
N LYS A 134 5.17 -9.05 17.97
CA LYS A 134 4.51 -9.04 16.65
C LYS A 134 5.38 -8.46 15.55
N LYS A 135 5.23 -8.94 14.31
CA LYS A 135 5.66 -8.21 13.10
C LYS A 135 4.45 -7.72 12.30
N VAL A 136 4.49 -6.47 11.86
CA VAL A 136 3.40 -5.85 11.08
C VAL A 136 3.92 -5.11 9.85
N PHE A 137 3.06 -4.97 8.84
CA PHE A 137 3.31 -4.06 7.72
C PHE A 137 2.96 -2.63 8.14
N ALA A 138 3.85 -1.69 7.86
CA ALA A 138 3.69 -0.31 8.27
C ALA A 138 4.29 0.68 7.28
N ASN A 139 3.78 1.91 7.34
CA ASN A 139 4.44 3.09 6.82
C ASN A 139 5.33 3.66 7.91
N VAL A 140 6.63 3.79 7.65
CA VAL A 140 7.56 4.39 8.63
C VAL A 140 8.14 5.68 8.08
N SER A 141 7.87 6.76 8.79
CA SER A 141 8.40 8.10 8.51
C SER A 141 9.36 8.52 9.63
N VAL A 142 10.60 8.90 9.27
CA VAL A 142 11.57 9.47 10.22
C VAL A 142 11.35 10.99 10.24
N VAL A 143 10.88 11.51 11.36
CA VAL A 143 10.44 12.92 11.47
C VAL A 143 11.59 13.84 11.85
N ASP A 144 12.46 13.39 12.74
CA ASP A 144 13.61 14.15 13.20
C ASP A 144 14.85 13.25 13.20
N LYS A 145 15.83 13.57 12.34
CA LYS A 145 17.10 12.83 12.26
C LYS A 145 18.03 13.10 13.45
N VAL A 146 17.83 14.22 14.14
CA VAL A 146 18.64 14.64 15.31
C VAL A 146 18.10 13.98 16.57
N LYS A 147 16.77 13.96 16.75
CA LYS A 147 16.11 13.26 17.87
C LYS A 147 15.80 11.79 17.60
N LYS A 148 16.02 11.33 16.36
CA LYS A 148 15.77 9.96 15.91
C LYS A 148 14.33 9.52 16.22
N GLU A 149 13.39 10.41 15.90
CA GLU A 149 11.95 10.21 16.08
C GLU A 149 11.35 9.52 14.85
N ILE A 150 10.53 8.50 15.11
CA ILE A 150 9.81 7.76 14.07
C ILE A 150 8.31 7.83 14.30
N ILE A 151 7.58 7.93 13.19
CA ILE A 151 6.13 7.74 13.11
C ILE A 151 5.88 6.47 12.33
N ILE A 152 5.17 5.53 12.94
CA ILE A 152 4.76 4.27 12.32
C ILE A 152 3.25 4.33 12.16
N LYS A 153 2.77 4.18 10.93
CA LYS A 153 1.35 3.94 10.65
C LYS A 153 1.15 2.49 10.29
N THR A 154 0.22 1.81 10.95
CA THR A 154 -0.06 0.39 10.70
C THR A 154 -1.56 0.12 10.77
N ASN A 155 -2.05 -0.85 10.00
CA ASN A 155 -3.46 -1.26 9.99
C ASN A 155 -3.76 -2.36 11.00
N TYR A 156 -2.97 -2.44 12.08
CA TYR A 156 -3.10 -3.47 13.10
C TYR A 156 -3.62 -2.83 14.38
N SER A 157 -4.88 -3.13 14.72
CA SER A 157 -5.68 -2.49 15.77
C SER A 157 -5.54 -3.11 17.16
N THR A 158 -4.77 -4.18 17.35
CA THR A 158 -4.60 -4.71 18.70
C THR A 158 -3.76 -3.75 19.54
N THR A 159 -4.24 -3.52 20.76
CA THR A 159 -3.67 -2.70 21.83
C THR A 159 -2.15 -2.88 21.97
N PHE A 160 -1.39 -2.07 21.23
CA PHE A 160 0.01 -1.85 21.54
C PHE A 160 0.08 -1.13 22.89
N ASN A 161 1.03 -1.55 23.73
CA ASN A 161 1.33 -0.85 24.98
C ASN A 161 2.65 -0.07 24.79
N THR A 162 2.79 1.05 25.50
CA THR A 162 4.02 1.86 25.55
C THR A 162 5.22 1.09 26.09
N ASP A 163 5.00 -0.04 26.76
CA ASP A 163 6.06 -0.91 27.29
C ASP A 163 6.77 -1.73 26.21
N LEU A 164 6.24 -1.76 24.97
CA LEU A 164 6.88 -2.45 23.86
C LEU A 164 8.04 -1.64 23.29
N LYS A 165 9.07 -2.36 22.83
CA LYS A 165 10.16 -1.81 22.02
C LYS A 165 9.90 -2.09 20.55
N ILE A 166 10.28 -1.15 19.70
CA ILE A 166 10.21 -1.27 18.25
C ILE A 166 11.61 -1.54 17.72
N LYS A 167 11.75 -2.51 16.81
CA LYS A 167 12.96 -2.68 15.99
C LYS A 167 12.65 -2.40 14.53
N PHE A 168 13.37 -1.44 13.95
CA PHE A 168 13.25 -1.07 12.55
C PHE A 168 14.56 -0.51 12.01
N GLY A 169 14.99 -0.98 10.82
CA GLY A 169 16.17 -0.44 10.15
C GLY A 169 17.50 -0.65 10.91
N GLY A 170 17.59 -1.64 11.79
CA GLY A 170 18.77 -1.89 12.64
C GLY A 170 18.81 -1.07 13.93
N HIS A 171 17.78 -0.26 14.19
CA HIS A 171 17.66 0.59 15.38
C HIS A 171 16.55 0.09 16.30
N THR A 172 16.67 0.41 17.59
CA THR A 172 15.64 0.11 18.60
C THR A 172 15.03 1.41 19.09
N TYR A 173 13.70 1.45 19.20
CA TYR A 173 12.96 2.63 19.63
C TYR A 173 12.05 2.28 20.80
N LYS A 174 11.93 3.22 21.73
CA LYS A 174 10.91 3.19 22.78
C LYS A 174 9.66 3.91 22.30
N ILE A 175 8.49 3.32 22.53
CA ILE A 175 7.20 3.95 22.23
C ILE A 175 6.94 5.09 23.21
N ILE A 176 6.60 6.26 22.68
CA ILE A 176 6.25 7.46 23.46
C ILE A 176 4.75 7.67 23.49
N SER A 177 4.08 7.49 22.35
CA SER A 177 2.63 7.59 22.27
C SER A 177 2.07 6.72 21.15
N ILE A 178 0.78 6.41 21.31
CA ILE A 178 -0.02 5.60 20.40
C ILE A 178 -1.33 6.36 20.20
N GLU A 179 -1.69 6.63 18.95
CA GLU A 179 -2.88 7.36 18.56
C GLU A 179 -3.69 6.53 17.55
N ASP A 180 -4.95 6.24 17.90
CA ASP A 180 -5.88 5.60 16.98
C ASP A 180 -6.55 6.65 16.11
N ILE A 181 -6.20 6.70 14.82
CA ILE A 181 -6.65 7.75 13.91
C ILE A 181 -7.95 7.38 13.22
N ASP A 182 -8.21 6.09 12.98
CA ASP A 182 -9.38 5.66 12.22
C ASP A 182 -9.98 4.36 12.74
N LEU A 183 -11.10 4.47 13.47
CA LEU A 183 -11.89 3.32 13.94
C LEU A 183 -12.49 2.49 12.78
N LYS A 184 -12.54 3.05 11.56
CA LYS A 184 -13.13 2.40 10.38
C LYS A 184 -12.08 1.73 9.49
N HIS A 185 -10.85 2.25 9.46
CA HIS A 185 -9.74 1.69 8.68
C HIS A 185 -8.64 1.05 9.55
N GLU A 186 -8.84 1.00 10.87
CA GLU A 186 -7.95 0.37 11.86
C GLU A 186 -6.51 0.90 11.81
N ILE A 187 -6.35 2.20 11.51
CA ILE A 187 -5.03 2.84 11.41
C ILE A 187 -4.58 3.33 12.78
N CYS A 188 -3.48 2.76 13.25
CA CYS A 188 -2.80 3.15 14.47
C CYS A 188 -1.51 3.92 14.13
N VAL A 189 -1.25 5.02 14.84
CA VAL A 189 -0.04 5.83 14.70
C VAL A 189 0.79 5.76 15.97
N ILE A 190 2.03 5.29 15.81
CA ILE A 190 2.95 5.05 16.92
C ILE A 190 4.14 5.98 16.79
N ASN A 191 4.36 6.79 17.82
CA ASN A 191 5.52 7.67 17.93
C ASN A 191 6.58 6.99 18.78
N GLY A 192 7.82 6.93 18.28
CA GLY A 192 8.94 6.35 19.01
C GLY A 192 10.22 7.17 18.91
N VAL A 193 11.09 7.02 19.90
CA VAL A 193 12.44 7.63 19.95
C VAL A 193 13.47 6.53 20.12
N GLU A 194 14.57 6.65 19.38
CA GLU A 194 15.67 5.69 19.41
C GLU A 194 16.34 5.66 20.78
N ILE A 195 16.72 4.45 21.24
CA ILE A 195 17.41 4.20 22.52
C ILE A 195 18.80 3.58 22.33
#